data_AF-A0A1M5FD85-F1
#
_entry.id   AF-A0A1M5FD85-F1
#
_cell.length_a   1.000
_cell.length_b   1.000
_cell.length_c   1.000
_cell.angle_alpha   90.00
_cell.angle_beta   90.00
_cell.angle_gamma   90.00
#
_symmetry.space_group_name_H-M   'P 1'
#
loop_
_entity.id
_entity.type
_entity.pdbx_description
1 polymer ?
#
loop_
_entity_poly.entity_id
_entity_poly.type
_entity_poly.pdbx_seq_one_letter_code
_entity_poly.pdbx_strand_id
1 'polypeptide(L)'
;MDSRAQSLPIIKNKLAMKEENYILFDQYIQNEMTVDQKVIFENQLLEDQELAAAFISFKETISLLENKLSFDEERSAFRESLHTIGSEHYKTKKPKVVNLKPLFFLAVASVVLLLGLFVFNPSSDPNFKDFNQFEEAHFVERGTSTENLKQAEQAYNTKNYKKAISLFESILKEKQTAEFQYFYAISLLEINKTSKSEAVFQKLKSGNSIYKNKAIYGLALAKLKQKEYQSCKEILLTIPKDYENYDAVEKLLKAID
;
A
#
# COMPACT_ATOMS: atom_id res chain seq x y z
N MET A 1 -0.89 39.91 -43.25
CA MET A 1 -0.97 40.61 -41.95
C MET A 1 -1.70 39.66 -41.02
N ASP A 2 -0.92 38.72 -40.49
CA ASP A 2 -0.45 38.70 -39.09
C ASP A 2 -1.55 38.15 -38.17
N SER A 3 -1.51 36.90 -37.69
CA SER A 3 -0.51 36.22 -36.85
C SER A 3 -0.68 36.53 -35.35
N ARG A 4 -0.78 35.44 -34.56
CA ARG A 4 -0.76 35.31 -33.09
C ARG A 4 -2.09 35.68 -32.40
N ALA A 5 -2.77 34.77 -31.69
CA ALA A 5 -2.21 33.92 -30.64
C ALA A 5 -2.72 32.45 -30.65
N GLN A 6 -1.75 31.54 -30.71
CA GLN A 6 -1.69 30.20 -30.09
C GLN A 6 -2.02 30.29 -28.57
N SER A 7 -2.46 29.29 -27.80
CA SER A 7 -2.58 27.83 -27.93
C SER A 7 -3.20 27.28 -26.63
N LEU A 8 -3.59 25.99 -26.66
CA LEU A 8 -4.05 25.09 -25.58
C LEU A 8 -5.59 24.95 -25.48
N PRO A 9 -6.12 23.84 -26.03
CA PRO A 9 -6.16 22.62 -25.22
C PRO A 9 -5.96 21.34 -26.07
N ILE A 10 -4.74 20.80 -26.13
CA ILE A 10 -4.50 19.46 -26.69
C ILE A 10 -3.95 18.47 -25.64
N ILE A 11 -3.64 18.92 -24.42
CA ILE A 11 -2.96 18.07 -23.41
C ILE A 11 -3.91 17.46 -22.37
N LYS A 12 -5.21 17.29 -22.66
CA LYS A 12 -6.13 16.63 -21.70
C LYS A 12 -6.72 15.31 -22.15
N ASN A 13 -6.31 14.78 -23.32
CA ASN A 13 -6.89 13.53 -23.81
C ASN A 13 -5.89 12.50 -24.35
N LYS A 14 -4.66 12.46 -23.82
CA LYS A 14 -3.67 11.43 -24.16
C LYS A 14 -2.98 10.85 -22.91
N LEU A 15 -3.78 10.49 -21.91
CA LEU A 15 -3.32 9.80 -20.70
C LEU A 15 -4.39 8.85 -20.16
N ALA A 16 -5.17 8.24 -21.04
CA ALA A 16 -5.90 7.01 -20.70
C ALA A 16 -4.93 5.82 -20.72
N MET A 17 -3.84 5.91 -19.95
CA MET A 17 -3.00 4.76 -19.64
C MET A 17 -3.64 4.06 -18.44
N LYS A 18 -4.13 2.84 -18.63
CA LYS A 18 -4.51 1.99 -17.50
C LYS A 18 -3.25 1.72 -16.69
N GLU A 19 -3.25 2.03 -15.39
CA GLU A 19 -2.10 1.81 -14.49
C GLU A 19 -1.57 0.37 -14.54
N GLU A 20 -2.45 -0.58 -14.87
CA GLU A 20 -2.17 -2.00 -15.08
C GLU A 20 -1.14 -2.28 -16.20
N ASN A 21 -1.03 -1.41 -17.21
CA ASN A 21 -0.15 -1.64 -18.36
C ASN A 21 1.34 -1.39 -18.04
N TYR A 22 1.67 -0.55 -17.06
CA TYR A 22 3.07 -0.23 -16.74
C TYR A 22 3.83 -1.42 -16.17
N ILE A 23 3.18 -2.20 -15.31
CA ILE A 23 3.74 -3.42 -14.72
C ILE A 23 4.01 -4.45 -15.83
N LEU A 24 3.07 -4.59 -16.76
CA LEU A 24 3.19 -5.48 -17.90
C LEU A 24 4.36 -5.08 -18.81
N PHE A 25 4.52 -3.78 -19.09
CA PHE A 25 5.63 -3.28 -19.91
C PHE A 25 6.99 -3.49 -19.25
N ASP A 26 7.09 -3.22 -17.94
CA ASP A 26 8.33 -3.40 -17.17
C ASP A 26 8.73 -4.88 -17.11
N GLN A 27 7.80 -5.78 -16.76
CA GLN A 27 8.04 -7.22 -16.73
C GLN A 27 8.52 -7.78 -18.09
N TYR A 28 7.98 -7.25 -19.19
CA TYR A 28 8.41 -7.65 -20.53
C TYR A 28 9.84 -7.16 -20.83
N ILE A 29 10.17 -5.91 -20.51
CA ILE A 29 11.50 -5.32 -20.74
C ILE A 29 12.58 -6.00 -19.87
N GLN A 30 12.26 -6.29 -18.60
CA GLN A 30 13.16 -6.97 -17.66
C GLN A 30 13.27 -8.48 -17.91
N ASN A 31 12.52 -9.01 -18.89
CA ASN A 31 12.46 -10.43 -19.22
C ASN A 31 12.02 -11.31 -18.03
N GLU A 32 11.08 -10.81 -17.24
CA GLU A 32 10.48 -11.48 -16.07
C GLU A 32 9.21 -12.28 -16.44
N MET A 33 8.77 -12.20 -17.70
CA MET A 33 7.65 -12.99 -18.22
C MET A 33 8.07 -14.41 -18.57
N THR A 34 7.18 -15.37 -18.35
CA THR A 34 7.30 -16.71 -18.94
C THR A 34 7.16 -16.67 -20.46
N VAL A 35 7.62 -17.71 -21.16
CA VAL A 35 7.54 -17.81 -22.62
C VAL A 35 6.11 -17.65 -23.13
N ASP A 36 5.14 -18.31 -22.48
CA ASP A 36 3.73 -18.25 -22.88
C ASP A 36 3.14 -16.85 -22.67
N GLN A 37 3.44 -16.19 -21.55
CA GLN A 37 3.02 -14.82 -21.27
C GLN A 37 3.61 -13.82 -22.28
N LYS A 38 4.86 -14.04 -22.67
CA LYS A 38 5.54 -13.20 -23.65
C LYS A 38 4.86 -13.28 -25.02
N VAL A 39 4.55 -14.49 -25.47
CA VAL A 39 3.83 -14.72 -26.74
C VAL A 39 2.44 -14.06 -26.72
N ILE A 40 1.72 -14.18 -25.61
CA ILE A 40 0.40 -13.54 -25.45
C ILE A 40 0.53 -12.03 -25.54
N PHE A 41 1.49 -11.44 -24.84
CA PHE A 41 1.72 -10.00 -24.85
C PHE A 41 2.17 -9.47 -26.22
N GLU A 42 3.07 -10.19 -26.90
CA GLU A 42 3.50 -9.85 -28.26
C GLU A 42 2.33 -9.89 -29.25
N ASN A 43 1.41 -10.86 -29.11
CA ASN A 43 0.17 -10.89 -29.90
C ASN A 43 -0.75 -9.70 -29.58
N GLN A 44 -0.90 -9.33 -28.31
CA GLN A 44 -1.69 -8.15 -27.91
C GLN A 44 -1.12 -6.85 -28.50
N LEU A 45 0.21 -6.71 -28.58
CA LEU A 45 0.85 -5.57 -29.24
C LEU A 45 0.59 -5.52 -30.76
N LEU A 46 0.33 -6.66 -31.40
CA LEU A 46 -0.01 -6.72 -32.83
C LEU A 46 -1.48 -6.39 -33.08
N GLU A 47 -2.36 -6.77 -32.16
CA GLU A 47 -3.81 -6.60 -32.27
C GLU A 47 -4.29 -5.22 -31.79
N ASP A 48 -3.63 -4.63 -30.79
CA ASP A 48 -4.00 -3.35 -30.18
C ASP A 48 -2.97 -2.25 -30.48
N GLN A 49 -3.32 -1.39 -31.43
CA GLN A 49 -2.49 -0.26 -31.85
C GLN A 49 -2.29 0.80 -30.75
N GLU A 50 -3.26 0.96 -29.84
CA GLU A 50 -3.16 1.91 -28.73
C GLU A 50 -2.18 1.39 -27.67
N LEU A 51 -2.25 0.09 -27.35
CA LEU A 51 -1.30 -0.60 -26.48
C LEU A 51 0.12 -0.56 -27.05
N ALA A 52 0.28 -0.80 -28.35
CA ALA A 52 1.56 -0.71 -29.03
C ALA A 52 2.20 0.69 -28.94
N ALA A 53 1.40 1.74 -29.19
CA ALA A 53 1.87 3.11 -29.07
C ALA A 53 2.27 3.47 -27.62
N ALA A 54 1.53 2.97 -26.63
CA ALA A 54 1.86 3.15 -25.21
C ALA A 54 3.17 2.45 -24.84
N PHE A 55 3.37 1.21 -25.31
CA PHE A 55 4.60 0.45 -25.07
C PHE A 55 5.85 1.14 -25.68
N ILE A 56 5.72 1.67 -26.90
CA ILE A 56 6.80 2.43 -27.55
C ILE A 56 7.15 3.66 -26.71
N SER A 57 6.16 4.44 -26.28
CA SER A 57 6.38 5.64 -25.47
C SER A 57 7.03 5.33 -24.11
N PHE A 58 6.65 4.20 -23.50
CA PHE A 58 7.27 3.71 -22.27
C PHE A 58 8.76 3.38 -22.50
N LYS A 59 9.07 2.62 -23.55
CA LYS A 59 10.44 2.25 -23.91
C LYS A 59 11.34 3.48 -24.19
N GLU A 60 10.81 4.48 -24.90
CA GLU A 60 11.52 5.73 -25.16
C GLU A 60 11.84 6.49 -23.86
N THR A 61 10.89 6.51 -22.92
CA THR A 61 11.08 7.17 -21.62
C THR A 61 12.19 6.50 -20.80
N ILE A 62 12.21 5.17 -20.74
CA ILE A 62 13.26 4.41 -20.07
C ILE A 62 14.62 4.65 -20.73
N SER A 63 14.69 4.60 -22.06
CA SER A 63 15.94 4.86 -22.80
C SER A 63 16.48 6.29 -22.58
N LEU A 64 15.60 7.29 -22.49
CA LEU A 64 15.99 8.67 -22.16
C LEU A 64 16.53 8.80 -20.72
N LEU A 65 15.98 8.04 -19.77
CA LEU A 65 16.47 7.99 -18.40
C LEU A 65 17.82 7.30 -18.31
N GLU A 66 17.99 6.16 -18.99
CA GLU A 66 19.28 5.46 -19.08
C GLU A 66 20.36 6.37 -19.68
N ASN A 67 20.06 7.04 -20.80
CA ASN A 67 21.00 7.95 -21.45
C ASN A 67 21.33 9.20 -20.61
N LYS A 68 20.39 9.69 -19.78
CA LYS A 68 20.65 10.80 -18.84
C LYS A 68 21.38 10.37 -17.56
N LEU A 69 21.30 9.09 -17.19
CA LEU A 69 21.98 8.50 -16.04
C LEU A 69 23.31 7.82 -16.41
N SER A 70 23.66 7.77 -17.70
CA SER A 70 24.99 7.38 -18.17
C SER A 70 26.04 8.40 -17.73
N PHE A 71 26.49 8.26 -16.48
CA PHE A 71 27.66 8.91 -15.91
C PHE A 71 28.98 8.38 -16.53
N ASP A 72 29.05 8.21 -17.85
CA ASP A 72 30.20 7.58 -18.50
C ASP A 72 31.46 8.45 -18.40
N GLU A 73 31.33 9.77 -18.52
CA GLU A 73 32.44 10.71 -18.34
C GLU A 73 32.91 10.77 -16.88
N GLU A 74 31.98 10.84 -15.92
CA GLU A 74 32.31 10.84 -14.49
C GLU A 74 32.90 9.50 -14.02
N ARG A 75 32.41 8.36 -14.55
CA ARG A 75 33.01 7.04 -14.29
C ARG A 75 34.40 6.90 -14.91
N SER A 76 34.63 7.44 -16.10
CA SER A 76 35.94 7.40 -16.75
C SER A 76 36.97 8.18 -15.91
N ALA A 77 36.63 9.41 -15.51
CA ALA A 77 37.49 10.24 -14.67
C ALA A 77 37.76 9.61 -13.28
N PHE A 78 36.75 8.98 -12.68
CA PHE A 78 36.90 8.24 -11.43
C PHE A 78 37.78 6.99 -11.59
N ARG A 79 37.61 6.25 -12.69
CA ARG A 79 38.40 5.04 -13.00
C ARG A 79 39.87 5.38 -13.27
N GLU A 80 40.14 6.49 -13.93
CA GLU A 80 41.50 6.99 -14.17
C GLU A 80 42.17 7.44 -12.85
N SER A 81 41.41 8.10 -11.97
CA SER A 81 41.87 8.46 -10.62
C SER A 81 42.21 7.21 -9.79
N LEU A 82 41.36 6.17 -9.83
CA LEU A 82 41.62 4.90 -9.16
C LEU A 82 42.80 4.13 -9.74
N HIS A 83 43.00 4.16 -11.07
CA HIS A 83 44.14 3.51 -11.72
C HIS A 83 45.47 4.17 -11.32
N THR A 84 45.48 5.50 -11.23
CA THR A 84 46.65 6.27 -10.78
C THR A 84 47.02 5.88 -9.35
N ILE A 85 46.03 5.89 -8.44
CA ILE A 85 46.22 5.54 -7.02
C ILE A 85 46.61 4.06 -6.85
N GLY A 86 46.02 3.16 -7.64
CA GLY A 86 46.29 1.73 -7.57
C GLY A 86 47.70 1.36 -8.05
N SER A 87 48.24 2.06 -9.04
CA SER A 87 49.53 1.73 -9.65
C SER A 87 50.74 1.95 -8.72
N GLU A 88 50.62 2.78 -7.68
CA GLU A 88 51.68 3.00 -6.69
C GLU A 88 51.77 1.89 -5.62
N HIS A 89 50.78 1.00 -5.51
CA HIS A 89 50.67 0.07 -4.37
C HIS A 89 50.62 -1.43 -4.70
N TYR A 90 50.55 -1.84 -5.96
CA TYR A 90 50.53 -3.27 -6.31
C TYR A 90 51.86 -3.78 -6.87
N LYS A 91 52.75 -4.24 -5.97
CA LYS A 91 53.84 -5.16 -6.36
C LYS A 91 53.26 -6.54 -6.67
N THR A 92 53.60 -7.05 -7.85
CA THR A 92 53.09 -8.27 -8.47
C THR A 92 53.34 -9.54 -7.65
N LYS A 93 52.29 -10.10 -7.05
CA LYS A 93 52.21 -11.54 -6.74
C LYS A 93 51.04 -12.13 -7.52
N LYS A 94 51.32 -13.18 -8.32
CA LYS A 94 50.33 -13.88 -9.13
C LYS A 94 49.18 -14.39 -8.24
N PRO A 95 47.90 -14.05 -8.50
CA PRO A 95 46.80 -14.52 -7.68
C PRO A 95 46.58 -16.02 -7.92
N LYS A 96 46.51 -16.78 -6.81
CA LYS A 96 46.16 -18.19 -6.82
C LYS A 96 44.64 -18.28 -7.01
N VAL A 97 44.20 -18.81 -8.15
CA VAL A 97 42.78 -18.98 -8.46
C VAL A 97 42.21 -20.04 -7.53
N VAL A 98 41.32 -19.63 -6.62
CA VAL A 98 40.57 -20.55 -5.76
C VAL A 98 39.16 -20.73 -6.32
N ASN A 99 38.72 -21.98 -6.41
CA ASN A 99 37.41 -22.32 -6.93
C ASN A 99 36.33 -22.04 -5.85
N LEU A 100 35.54 -20.99 -6.04
CA LEU A 100 34.49 -20.54 -5.10
C LEU A 100 33.15 -21.25 -5.27
N LYS A 101 33.01 -22.20 -6.21
CA LYS A 101 31.79 -23.00 -6.41
C LYS A 101 31.19 -23.59 -5.12
N PRO A 102 31.95 -24.19 -4.19
CA PRO A 102 31.37 -24.72 -2.95
C PRO A 102 30.82 -23.63 -2.02
N LEU A 103 31.40 -22.42 -2.04
CA LEU A 103 30.91 -21.28 -1.26
C LEU A 103 29.59 -20.73 -1.83
N PHE A 104 29.43 -20.78 -3.16
CA PHE A 104 28.19 -20.39 -3.83
C PHE A 104 27.02 -21.31 -3.45
N PHE A 105 27.23 -22.63 -3.40
CA PHE A 105 26.19 -23.58 -2.96
C PHE A 105 25.80 -23.40 -1.49
N LEU A 106 26.76 -23.06 -0.61
CA LEU A 106 26.48 -22.72 0.80
C LEU A 106 25.64 -21.44 0.94
N ALA A 107 25.92 -20.42 0.12
CA ALA A 107 25.14 -19.18 0.10
C ALA A 107 23.72 -19.39 -0.43
N VAL A 108 23.54 -20.20 -1.47
CA VAL A 108 22.20 -20.55 -1.97
C VAL A 108 21.42 -21.35 -0.94
N ALA A 109 22.05 -22.32 -0.28
CA ALA A 109 21.40 -23.11 0.76
C ALA A 109 20.94 -22.26 1.95
N SER A 110 21.72 -21.26 2.38
CA SER A 110 21.32 -20.37 3.47
C SER A 110 20.16 -19.45 3.08
N VAL A 111 20.14 -18.95 1.83
CA VAL A 111 19.02 -18.15 1.32
C VAL A 111 17.74 -18.99 1.22
N VAL A 112 17.81 -20.22 0.70
CA VAL A 112 16.66 -21.14 0.62
C VAL A 112 16.15 -21.48 2.02
N LEU A 113 17.03 -21.66 2.99
CA LEU A 113 16.65 -21.98 4.38
C LEU A 113 16.03 -20.77 5.09
N LEU A 114 16.54 -19.55 4.86
CA LEU A 114 15.94 -18.31 5.37
C LEU A 114 14.57 -18.03 4.72
N LEU A 115 14.43 -18.24 3.42
CA LEU A 115 13.15 -18.11 2.71
C LEU A 115 12.15 -19.18 3.19
N GLY A 116 12.60 -20.42 3.39
CA GLY A 116 11.80 -21.50 3.95
C GLY A 116 11.27 -21.15 5.34
N LEU A 117 12.11 -20.60 6.22
CA LEU A 117 11.71 -20.14 7.56
C LEU A 117 10.75 -18.94 7.53
N PHE A 118 10.86 -18.05 6.53
CA PHE A 118 9.97 -16.90 6.40
C PHE A 118 8.60 -17.27 5.83
N VAL A 119 8.53 -18.24 4.91
CA VAL A 119 7.28 -18.69 4.28
C VAL A 119 6.54 -19.70 5.17
N PHE A 120 7.23 -20.53 5.94
CA PHE A 120 6.65 -21.50 6.89
C PHE A 120 6.69 -20.99 8.33
N ASN A 121 6.05 -19.86 8.62
CA ASN A 121 5.74 -19.49 10.00
C ASN A 121 4.27 -19.83 10.31
N PRO A 122 3.98 -20.97 10.98
CA PRO A 122 2.60 -21.39 11.30
C PRO A 122 1.94 -20.55 12.41
N SER A 123 2.65 -19.59 12.98
CA SER A 123 2.11 -18.59 13.90
C SER A 123 2.04 -17.24 13.20
N SER A 124 1.13 -17.12 12.24
CA SER A 124 0.72 -15.80 11.74
C SER A 124 -0.10 -15.12 12.83
N ASP A 125 0.59 -14.36 13.69
CA ASP A 125 -0.04 -13.43 14.62
C ASP A 125 -1.22 -12.73 13.92
N PRO A 126 -2.43 -12.72 14.51
CA PRO A 126 -3.60 -12.17 13.85
C PRO A 126 -3.36 -10.71 13.44
N ASN A 127 -3.52 -10.41 12.15
CA ASN A 127 -3.28 -9.07 11.65
C ASN A 127 -4.56 -8.25 11.76
N PHE A 128 -4.45 -7.00 12.22
CA PHE A 128 -5.54 -6.03 12.20
C PHE A 128 -6.35 -6.04 10.89
N LYS A 129 -5.68 -6.11 9.73
CA LYS A 129 -6.33 -6.08 8.41
C LYS A 129 -7.30 -7.26 8.18
N ASP A 130 -7.07 -8.40 8.82
CA ASP A 130 -7.90 -9.59 8.64
C ASP A 130 -9.25 -9.45 9.38
N PHE A 131 -9.30 -8.59 10.39
CA PHE A 131 -10.45 -8.42 11.29
C PHE A 131 -11.11 -7.03 11.18
N ASN A 132 -10.50 -6.13 10.43
CA ASN A 132 -10.90 -4.74 10.23
C ASN A 132 -11.87 -4.55 9.04
N GLN A 133 -12.90 -5.39 8.97
CA GLN A 133 -13.93 -5.31 7.94
C GLN A 133 -15.07 -4.41 8.41
N PHE A 134 -14.79 -3.11 8.52
CA PHE A 134 -15.82 -2.14 8.85
C PHE A 134 -16.80 -1.93 7.68
N GLU A 135 -18.05 -1.63 8.03
CA GLU A 135 -19.11 -1.35 7.06
C GLU A 135 -18.83 -0.08 6.24
N GLU A 136 -19.40 0.00 5.03
CA GLU A 136 -19.42 1.24 4.27
C GLU A 136 -20.27 2.30 4.98
N ALA A 137 -19.86 3.54 4.86
CA ALA A 137 -20.65 4.67 5.32
C ALA A 137 -21.80 4.93 4.33
N HIS A 138 -23.01 5.05 4.86
CA HIS A 138 -24.20 5.48 4.10
C HIS A 138 -25.01 6.45 4.95
N PHE A 139 -24.84 7.74 4.73
CA PHE A 139 -25.50 8.78 5.51
C PHE A 139 -26.78 9.23 4.83
N VAL A 140 -27.92 8.89 5.43
CA VAL A 140 -29.24 9.34 4.95
C VAL A 140 -29.76 10.43 5.89
N GLU A 141 -29.53 11.71 5.54
CA GLU A 141 -30.16 12.82 6.25
C GLU A 141 -31.49 13.22 5.59
N ARG A 142 -32.58 13.29 6.38
CA ARG A 142 -33.85 13.89 5.95
C ARG A 142 -33.68 15.41 5.86
N GLY A 143 -33.32 15.89 4.67
CA GLY A 143 -33.09 17.31 4.36
C GLY A 143 -32.02 17.49 3.29
N THR A 144 -31.43 18.68 3.21
CA THR A 144 -30.20 18.90 2.42
C THR A 144 -29.02 18.29 3.17
N SER A 145 -28.66 17.04 2.85
CA SER A 145 -27.36 16.48 3.23
C SER A 145 -26.28 17.49 2.86
N THR A 146 -25.49 17.94 3.84
CA THR A 146 -24.43 18.92 3.59
C THR A 146 -23.42 18.35 2.59
N GLU A 147 -22.86 19.21 1.74
CA GLU A 147 -21.83 18.81 0.77
C GLU A 147 -20.65 18.13 1.48
N ASN A 148 -20.29 18.61 2.67
CA ASN A 148 -19.25 18.00 3.50
C ASN A 148 -19.57 16.57 3.92
N LEU A 149 -20.83 16.24 4.22
CA LEU A 149 -21.23 14.89 4.63
C LEU A 149 -21.11 13.90 3.47
N LYS A 150 -21.54 14.29 2.26
CA LYS A 150 -21.37 13.46 1.04
C LYS A 150 -19.90 13.24 0.72
N GLN A 151 -19.08 14.29 0.85
CA GLN A 151 -17.64 14.18 0.63
C GLN A 151 -16.96 13.30 1.70
N ALA A 152 -17.44 13.32 2.95
CA ALA A 152 -16.91 12.49 4.03
C ALA A 152 -17.22 11.02 3.77
N GLU A 153 -18.46 10.71 3.38
CA GLU A 153 -18.90 9.38 2.96
C GLU A 153 -18.02 8.86 1.81
N GLN A 154 -17.92 9.62 0.72
CA GLN A 154 -17.13 9.24 -0.43
C GLN A 154 -15.65 9.03 -0.04
N ALA A 155 -15.06 9.95 0.74
CA ALA A 155 -13.68 9.83 1.18
C ALA A 155 -13.46 8.59 2.06
N TYR A 156 -14.41 8.27 2.93
CA TYR A 156 -14.35 7.08 3.78
C TYR A 156 -14.44 5.79 2.96
N ASN A 157 -15.46 5.68 2.10
CA ASN A 157 -15.70 4.47 1.30
C ASN A 157 -14.59 4.23 0.27
N THR A 158 -13.96 5.30 -0.25
CA THR A 158 -12.78 5.21 -1.11
C THR A 158 -11.46 5.05 -0.34
N LYS A 159 -11.52 4.82 0.98
CA LYS A 159 -10.36 4.62 1.87
C LYS A 159 -9.40 5.81 1.94
N ASN A 160 -9.83 7.00 1.50
CA ASN A 160 -9.10 8.24 1.71
C ASN A 160 -9.35 8.78 3.12
N TYR A 161 -8.90 8.01 4.12
CA TYR A 161 -9.16 8.28 5.53
C TYR A 161 -8.58 9.62 6.01
N LYS A 162 -7.47 10.09 5.41
CA LYS A 162 -6.92 11.42 5.73
C LYS A 162 -7.91 12.53 5.38
N LYS A 163 -8.52 12.48 4.19
CA LYS A 163 -9.55 13.43 3.77
C LYS A 163 -10.83 13.26 4.60
N ALA A 164 -11.26 12.01 4.84
CA ALA A 164 -12.43 11.72 5.64
C ALA A 164 -12.32 12.30 7.07
N ILE A 165 -11.15 12.15 7.72
CA ILE A 165 -10.86 12.74 9.03
C ILE A 165 -11.07 14.25 9.04
N SER A 166 -10.51 14.98 8.08
CA SER A 166 -10.65 16.44 8.02
C SER A 166 -12.11 16.88 7.86
N LEU A 167 -12.90 16.12 7.09
CA LEU A 167 -14.32 16.39 6.88
C LEU A 167 -15.13 16.05 8.14
N PHE A 168 -14.89 14.89 8.76
CA PHE A 168 -15.53 14.51 10.02
C PHE A 168 -15.18 15.47 11.16
N GLU A 169 -13.96 15.99 11.24
CA GLU A 169 -13.58 17.01 12.24
C GLU A 169 -14.36 18.31 12.07
N SER A 170 -14.74 18.67 10.84
CA SER A 170 -15.64 19.80 10.58
C SER A 170 -17.09 19.47 10.95
N ILE A 171 -17.60 18.31 10.49
CA ILE A 171 -18.97 17.86 10.77
C ILE A 171 -19.24 17.73 12.28
N LEU A 172 -18.29 17.17 13.04
CA LEU A 172 -18.42 16.95 14.48
C LEU A 172 -18.40 18.24 15.31
N LYS A 173 -17.96 19.38 14.75
CA LYS A 173 -18.12 20.69 15.42
C LYS A 173 -19.57 21.16 15.41
N GLU A 174 -20.29 20.82 14.35
CA GLU A 174 -21.70 21.21 14.18
C GLU A 174 -22.65 20.19 14.82
N LYS A 175 -22.37 18.89 14.62
CA LYS A 175 -23.27 17.81 15.01
C LYS A 175 -22.50 16.58 15.48
N GLN A 176 -22.56 16.30 16.78
CA GLN A 176 -21.89 15.14 17.39
C GLN A 176 -22.82 13.91 17.46
N THR A 177 -23.11 13.28 16.32
CA THR A 177 -23.82 11.99 16.32
C THR A 177 -22.87 10.84 16.64
N ALA A 178 -23.42 9.75 17.20
CA ALA A 178 -22.65 8.53 17.44
C ALA A 178 -22.15 7.90 16.12
N GLU A 179 -22.95 7.99 15.06
CA GLU A 179 -22.61 7.53 13.72
C GLU A 179 -21.36 8.24 13.17
N PHE A 180 -21.35 9.58 13.18
CA PHE A 180 -20.20 10.34 12.68
C PHE A 180 -18.95 10.11 13.52
N GLN A 181 -19.10 9.99 14.83
CA GLN A 181 -18.01 9.63 15.73
C GLN A 181 -17.44 8.24 15.43
N TYR A 182 -18.30 7.28 15.08
CA TYR A 182 -17.87 5.92 14.77
C TYR A 182 -17.03 5.85 13.50
N PHE A 183 -17.54 6.38 12.38
CA PHE A 183 -16.79 6.40 11.11
C PHE A 183 -15.51 7.27 11.20
N TYR A 184 -15.55 8.33 11.99
CA TYR A 184 -14.36 9.11 12.33
C TYR A 184 -13.30 8.30 13.11
N ALA A 185 -13.72 7.57 14.15
CA ALA A 185 -12.83 6.72 14.94
C ALA A 185 -12.17 5.62 14.10
N ILE A 186 -12.92 5.02 13.18
CA ILE A 186 -12.39 4.05 12.23
C ILE A 186 -11.33 4.70 11.34
N SER A 187 -11.65 5.86 10.74
CA SER A 187 -10.72 6.58 9.88
C SER A 187 -9.40 6.89 10.61
N LEU A 188 -9.48 7.29 11.88
CA LEU A 188 -8.30 7.51 12.73
C LEU A 188 -7.50 6.23 12.94
N LEU A 189 -8.18 5.11 13.23
CA LEU A 189 -7.53 3.82 13.46
C LEU A 189 -6.78 3.35 12.22
N GLU A 190 -7.39 3.50 11.04
CA GLU A 190 -6.82 3.11 9.76
C GLU A 190 -5.47 3.78 9.48
N ILE A 191 -5.36 5.08 9.77
CA ILE A 191 -4.13 5.85 9.57
C ILE A 191 -3.19 5.84 10.79
N ASN A 192 -3.35 4.87 11.69
CA ASN A 192 -2.50 4.68 12.88
C ASN A 192 -2.58 5.82 13.91
N LYS A 193 -3.64 6.64 13.92
CA LYS A 193 -3.93 7.59 15.01
C LYS A 193 -4.64 6.87 16.16
N THR A 194 -4.04 5.78 16.64
CA THR A 194 -4.66 4.79 17.51
C THR A 194 -5.16 5.39 18.83
N SER A 195 -4.34 6.16 19.55
CA SER A 195 -4.77 6.76 20.83
C SER A 195 -5.96 7.71 20.67
N LYS A 196 -6.02 8.46 19.57
CA LYS A 196 -7.17 9.35 19.27
C LYS A 196 -8.41 8.53 18.93
N SER A 197 -8.25 7.46 18.16
CA SER A 197 -9.33 6.52 17.84
C SER A 197 -9.90 5.86 19.09
N GLU A 198 -9.05 5.33 19.96
CA GLU A 198 -9.44 4.72 21.24
C GLU A 198 -10.25 5.69 22.10
N ALA A 199 -9.82 6.95 22.22
CA ALA A 199 -10.56 7.96 22.98
C ALA A 199 -11.99 8.17 22.45
N VAL A 200 -12.16 8.17 21.12
CA VAL A 200 -13.50 8.30 20.50
C VAL A 200 -14.33 7.03 20.73
N PHE A 201 -13.75 5.84 20.55
CA PHE A 201 -14.46 4.59 20.82
C PHE A 201 -14.85 4.43 22.29
N GLN A 202 -14.03 4.87 23.25
CA GLN A 202 -14.38 4.86 24.68
C GLN A 202 -15.61 5.74 24.97
N LYS A 203 -15.71 6.90 24.32
CA LYS A 203 -16.90 7.75 24.42
C LYS A 203 -18.13 7.05 23.87
N LEU A 204 -18.02 6.37 22.73
CA LEU A 204 -19.12 5.60 22.12
C LEU A 204 -19.55 4.39 22.98
N LYS A 205 -18.58 3.64 23.52
CA LYS A 205 -18.80 2.52 24.44
C LYS A 205 -19.60 2.95 25.68
N SER A 206 -19.38 4.16 26.16
CA SER A 206 -20.07 4.72 27.34
C SER A 206 -21.50 5.19 27.05
N GLY A 207 -21.88 5.29 25.77
CA GLY A 207 -23.23 5.62 25.34
C GLY A 207 -24.15 4.40 25.22
N ASN A 208 -25.38 4.65 24.74
CA ASN A 208 -26.42 3.64 24.53
C ASN A 208 -26.90 3.57 23.06
N SER A 209 -26.09 4.06 22.11
CA SER A 209 -26.43 3.97 20.69
C SER A 209 -26.15 2.58 20.13
N ILE A 210 -26.66 2.32 18.92
CA ILE A 210 -26.36 1.10 18.16
C ILE A 210 -24.84 0.90 17.92
N TYR A 211 -24.04 1.97 18.03
CA TYR A 211 -22.59 1.94 17.86
C TYR A 211 -21.83 1.50 19.11
N LYS A 212 -22.50 1.25 20.24
CA LYS A 212 -21.87 0.86 21.50
C LYS A 212 -21.01 -0.40 21.34
N ASN A 213 -21.61 -1.49 20.86
CA ASN A 213 -20.90 -2.76 20.71
C ASN A 213 -19.90 -2.71 19.53
N LYS A 214 -20.24 -1.98 18.46
CA LYS A 214 -19.28 -1.70 17.36
C LYS A 214 -18.03 -0.98 17.87
N ALA A 215 -18.17 -0.04 18.81
CA ALA A 215 -17.05 0.66 19.42
C ALA A 215 -16.22 -0.22 20.36
N ILE A 216 -16.84 -1.16 21.08
CA ILE A 216 -16.11 -2.16 21.88
C ILE A 216 -15.25 -3.03 20.95
N TYR A 217 -15.80 -3.47 19.82
CA TYR A 217 -15.02 -4.19 18.81
C TYR A 217 -13.89 -3.33 18.22
N GLY A 218 -14.16 -2.06 17.91
CA GLY A 218 -13.13 -1.10 17.48
C GLY A 218 -11.99 -0.91 18.49
N LEU A 219 -12.28 -0.92 19.80
CA LEU A 219 -11.25 -0.91 20.85
C LEU A 219 -10.41 -2.19 20.86
N ALA A 220 -11.05 -3.35 20.70
CA ALA A 220 -10.32 -4.61 20.59
C ALA A 220 -9.38 -4.60 19.38
N LEU A 221 -9.84 -4.11 18.22
CA LEU A 221 -9.01 -3.98 17.02
C LEU A 221 -7.87 -2.96 17.21
N ALA A 222 -8.08 -1.89 17.96
CA ALA A 222 -7.02 -0.96 18.32
C ALA A 222 -5.93 -1.64 19.15
N LYS A 223 -6.31 -2.50 20.10
CA LYS A 223 -5.36 -3.32 20.89
C LYS A 223 -4.65 -4.37 20.05
N LEU A 224 -5.37 -5.05 19.15
CA LEU A 224 -4.79 -5.96 18.17
C LEU A 224 -3.72 -5.26 17.32
N LYS A 225 -4.01 -4.05 16.84
CA LYS A 225 -3.09 -3.25 16.02
C LYS A 225 -1.82 -2.83 16.78
N GLN A 226 -1.90 -2.72 18.10
CA GLN A 226 -0.77 -2.47 19.01
C GLN A 226 -0.07 -3.77 19.47
N LYS A 227 -0.53 -4.94 19.02
CA LYS A 227 -0.10 -6.27 19.48
C LYS A 227 -0.31 -6.51 20.98
N GLU A 228 -1.26 -5.79 21.59
CA GLU A 228 -1.70 -6.01 22.96
C GLU A 228 -2.76 -7.12 23.00
N TYR A 229 -2.36 -8.37 22.75
CA TYR A 229 -3.29 -9.50 22.58
C TYR A 229 -4.12 -9.79 23.84
N GLN A 230 -3.53 -9.68 25.03
CA GLN A 230 -4.24 -9.86 26.30
C GLN A 230 -5.35 -8.82 26.48
N SER A 231 -5.02 -7.53 26.28
CA SER A 231 -6.01 -6.43 26.32
C SER A 231 -7.09 -6.62 25.25
N CYS A 232 -6.71 -7.06 24.04
CA CYS A 232 -7.63 -7.36 22.96
C CYS A 232 -8.65 -8.43 23.39
N LYS A 233 -8.16 -9.57 23.92
CA LYS A 233 -8.98 -10.67 24.42
C LYS A 233 -9.94 -10.23 25.51
N GLU A 234 -9.46 -9.49 26.51
CA GLU A 234 -10.28 -8.98 27.61
C GLU A 234 -11.43 -8.09 27.10
N ILE A 235 -11.16 -7.24 26.11
CA ILE A 235 -12.19 -6.38 25.50
C ILE A 235 -13.20 -7.22 24.71
N LEU A 236 -12.76 -8.18 23.89
CA LEU A 236 -13.62 -9.05 23.09
C LEU A 236 -14.61 -9.84 23.94
N LEU A 237 -14.17 -10.34 25.10
CA LEU A 237 -15.01 -11.07 26.04
C LEU A 237 -16.13 -10.21 26.66
N THR A 238 -16.07 -8.88 26.54
CA THR A 238 -17.13 -7.97 27.01
C THR A 238 -18.24 -7.73 25.98
N ILE A 239 -18.07 -8.19 24.74
CA ILE A 239 -19.07 -8.03 23.67
C ILE A 239 -20.18 -9.08 23.87
N PRO A 240 -21.46 -8.67 23.90
CA PRO A 240 -22.56 -9.61 24.07
C PRO A 240 -22.80 -10.44 22.80
N LYS A 241 -23.34 -11.65 22.96
CA LYS A 241 -23.56 -12.63 21.87
C LYS A 241 -24.58 -12.19 20.82
N ASP A 242 -25.42 -11.22 21.14
CA ASP A 242 -26.40 -10.62 20.23
C ASP A 242 -25.82 -9.48 19.37
N TYR A 243 -24.51 -9.21 19.47
CA TYR A 243 -23.83 -8.30 18.57
C TYR A 243 -23.90 -8.81 17.12
N GLU A 244 -24.31 -7.92 16.20
CA GLU A 244 -24.52 -8.22 14.77
C GLU A 244 -23.35 -8.96 14.10
N ASN A 245 -22.10 -8.71 14.52
CA ASN A 245 -20.89 -9.30 13.95
C ASN A 245 -20.17 -10.20 14.96
N TYR A 246 -20.90 -10.92 15.82
CA TYR A 246 -20.30 -11.78 16.84
C TYR A 246 -19.40 -12.89 16.25
N ASP A 247 -19.67 -13.36 15.02
CA ASP A 247 -18.80 -14.31 14.32
C ASP A 247 -17.36 -13.78 14.17
N ALA A 248 -17.18 -12.47 13.96
CA ALA A 248 -15.85 -11.86 13.88
C ALA A 248 -15.14 -11.85 15.24
N VAL A 249 -15.91 -11.67 16.32
CA VAL A 249 -15.41 -11.75 17.71
C VAL A 249 -14.90 -13.15 18.00
N GLU A 250 -15.68 -14.19 17.69
CA GLU A 250 -15.26 -15.58 17.91
C GLU A 250 -14.04 -15.97 17.08
N LYS A 251 -13.99 -15.55 15.80
CA LYS A 251 -12.83 -15.78 14.95
C LYS A 251 -11.57 -15.12 15.52
N LEU A 252 -11.68 -13.87 16.00
CA LEU A 252 -10.53 -13.17 16.56
C LEU A 252 -10.09 -13.79 17.90
N LEU A 253 -11.03 -14.17 18.76
CA LEU A 253 -10.73 -14.87 20.02
C LEU A 253 -9.94 -16.16 19.77
N LYS A 254 -10.33 -16.96 18.76
CA LYS A 254 -9.61 -18.18 18.38
C LYS A 254 -8.23 -17.92 17.79
N ALA A 255 -8.03 -16.76 17.17
CA ALA A 255 -6.75 -16.42 16.53
C ALA A 255 -5.72 -15.85 17.50
N ILE A 256 -6.16 -15.31 18.65
CA ILE A 256 -5.28 -14.77 19.72
C ILE A 256 -5.05 -15.75 20.88
N ASP A 257 -5.71 -16.92 20.86
CA ASP A 257 -5.53 -18.02 21.82
C ASP A 257 -4.29 -18.86 21.50
#